data_AF-W2J6A0-F1
#
_entry.id   AF-W2J6A0-F1
#
_cell.length_a   1.000
_cell.length_b   1.000
_cell.length_c   1.000
_cell.angle_alpha   90.00
_cell.angle_beta   90.00
_cell.angle_gamma   90.00
#
_symmetry.space_group_name_H-M   'P 1'
#
loop_
_entity.id
_entity.type
_entity.pdbx_description
1 polymer ?
#
loop_
_entity_poly.entity_id
_entity_poly.type
_entity_poly.pdbx_seq_one_letter_code
_entity_poly.pdbx_strand_id
1 'polypeptide(L)'
;MTSRLLSTRTRRSLVALALLSGGAYAVDEANAKILSRSMRVFVAGGQVVWDYRLHFKGTERDDTDYRLKLQSLNLRIAQRLLHLCFQNGGIYTKFGQQLATFNHGLPKEYTETLAQLQDQAKPVSFDKVKQTLEAEMGRSWHEIFQEFDQTPIASASLAQVHRAVDRQGRELAVKVQYPHLESQMKADIRVIKWAFQLTEYYFPDVQIQWLFPECKRALLSELDFENEKNNSRRIAACLKHNKSVHVPIVYDELSTKRMMSMEFINAPKISQIEAIKELGLEPPEVARALCEVFSEMVFCHGFVHCDPHAGNIFVRRNPNPQAKRKEQLVLLDHGLYRELDEEFRKTYCDLWRAMLMRDSALLDDCGRRLNVGELTKYLPLLFTYRTINHKGRLDASMSESERLKLSEDLKNMRFSNVTDFLEQLPRDMLFVFRTNNMIRALNKDLGGTTRERFSIMGNFAVSGHSAFRSAQGSHVGVLASLNYWWEHLNLVFHLRVVDYLMATIQYIRGESPAKIKRVG
;
A
#
# COMPACT_ATOMS: atom_id res chain seq x y z
N MET A 1 -41.05 45.17 28.10
CA MET A 1 -40.82 44.43 29.37
C MET A 1 -41.04 42.96 29.04
N THR A 2 -40.10 42.02 29.11
CA THR A 2 -39.17 41.73 30.20
C THR A 2 -37.95 40.98 29.68
N SER A 3 -36.81 41.66 29.62
CA SER A 3 -35.49 41.01 29.64
C SER A 3 -35.19 40.60 31.08
N ARG A 4 -35.50 39.35 31.45
CA ARG A 4 -34.99 38.79 32.72
C ARG A 4 -33.53 38.43 32.53
N LEU A 5 -32.70 39.39 32.94
CA LEU A 5 -31.26 39.30 33.14
C LEU A 5 -30.88 37.97 33.81
N LEU A 6 -30.02 37.20 33.13
CA LEU A 6 -29.21 36.16 33.76
C LEU A 6 -28.59 36.73 35.03
N SER A 7 -28.73 36.03 36.17
CA SER A 7 -28.18 36.50 37.44
C SER A 7 -26.70 36.82 37.28
N THR A 8 -26.21 37.85 37.98
CA THR A 8 -24.80 38.29 37.93
C THR A 8 -23.82 37.15 38.20
N ARG A 9 -24.23 36.15 39.00
CA ARG A 9 -23.46 34.92 39.27
C ARG A 9 -23.38 34.02 38.04
N THR A 10 -24.50 33.77 37.35
CA THR A 10 -24.55 32.95 36.12
C THR A 10 -23.78 33.61 34.97
N ARG A 11 -23.86 34.93 34.83
CA ARG A 11 -23.06 35.69 33.85
C ARG A 11 -21.56 35.60 34.15
N ARG A 12 -21.15 35.71 35.42
CA ARG A 12 -19.74 35.56 35.83
C ARG A 12 -19.23 34.13 35.62
N SER A 13 -20.05 33.10 35.89
CA SER A 13 -19.69 31.70 35.62
C SER A 13 -19.57 31.40 34.13
N LEU A 14 -20.46 31.93 33.28
CA LEU A 14 -20.38 31.77 31.83
C LEU A 14 -19.17 32.50 31.23
N VAL A 15 -18.86 33.71 31.71
CA VAL A 15 -17.66 34.46 31.31
C VAL A 15 -16.39 33.74 31.77
N ALA A 16 -16.36 33.20 33.00
CA ALA A 16 -15.24 32.40 33.49
C ALA A 16 -15.06 31.10 32.69
N LEU A 17 -16.16 30.41 32.34
CA LEU A 17 -16.11 29.21 31.49
C LEU A 17 -15.61 29.54 30.08
N ALA A 18 -16.07 30.66 29.50
CA ALA A 18 -15.65 31.13 28.19
C ALA A 18 -14.18 31.58 28.17
N LEU A 19 -13.69 32.21 29.23
CA LEU A 19 -12.29 32.59 29.39
C LEU A 19 -11.40 31.37 29.66
N LEU A 20 -11.86 30.39 30.43
CA LEU A 20 -11.16 29.12 30.64
C LEU A 20 -11.14 28.29 29.36
N SER A 21 -12.24 28.23 28.60
CA SER A 21 -12.28 27.54 27.31
C SER A 21 -11.48 28.28 26.25
N GLY A 22 -11.50 29.62 26.24
CA GLY A 22 -10.71 30.45 25.33
C GLY A 22 -9.21 30.39 25.65
N GLY A 23 -8.85 30.40 26.94
CA GLY A 23 -7.49 30.20 27.41
C GLY A 23 -6.99 28.79 27.14
N ALA A 24 -7.80 27.75 27.40
CA ALA A 24 -7.48 26.37 27.04
C ALA A 24 -7.36 26.19 25.52
N TYR A 25 -8.21 26.84 24.73
CA TYR A 25 -8.12 26.84 23.27
C TYR A 25 -6.84 27.53 22.78
N ALA A 26 -6.48 28.69 23.34
CA ALA A 26 -5.25 29.39 22.99
C ALA A 26 -3.99 28.61 23.40
N VAL A 27 -4.01 27.98 24.58
CA VAL A 27 -2.94 27.10 25.06
C VAL A 27 -2.85 25.83 24.21
N ASP A 28 -3.97 25.29 23.75
CA ASP A 28 -3.99 24.13 22.85
C ASP A 28 -3.51 24.53 21.45
N GLU A 29 -3.94 25.67 20.90
CA GLU A 29 -3.45 26.22 19.62
C GLU A 29 -1.93 26.46 19.67
N ALA A 30 -1.43 27.01 20.78
CA ALA A 30 0.00 27.19 21.03
C ALA A 30 0.76 25.86 21.20
N ASN A 31 0.11 24.82 21.74
CA ASN A 31 0.62 23.45 21.82
C ASN A 31 0.18 22.59 20.62
N ALA A 32 -0.02 23.20 19.45
CA ALA A 32 -0.29 22.50 18.20
C ALA A 32 -1.54 21.58 18.23
N LYS A 33 -2.58 21.96 18.98
CA LYS A 33 -3.88 21.29 19.09
C LYS A 33 -3.88 19.89 19.69
N ILE A 34 -2.82 19.51 20.41
CA ILE A 34 -2.65 18.15 20.93
C ILE A 34 -3.83 17.70 21.82
N LEU A 35 -4.34 18.58 22.68
CA LEU A 35 -5.40 18.26 23.63
C LEU A 35 -6.73 18.04 22.91
N SER A 36 -7.14 18.96 22.03
CA SER A 36 -8.39 18.83 21.29
C SER A 36 -8.39 17.60 20.36
N ARG A 37 -7.27 17.31 19.70
CA ARG A 37 -7.09 16.10 18.88
C ARG A 37 -7.26 14.84 19.71
N SER A 38 -6.60 14.78 20.87
CA SER A 38 -6.66 13.64 21.79
C SER A 38 -8.08 13.41 22.29
N MET A 39 -8.78 14.47 22.68
CA MET A 39 -10.16 14.41 23.17
C MET A 39 -11.10 13.81 22.13
N ARG A 40 -10.97 14.19 20.85
CA ARG A 40 -11.78 13.61 19.76
C ARG A 40 -11.58 12.10 19.62
N VAL A 41 -10.36 11.59 19.82
CA VAL A 41 -10.10 10.14 19.81
C VAL A 41 -10.88 9.44 20.92
N PHE A 42 -10.83 9.95 22.15
CA PHE A 42 -11.55 9.34 23.27
C PHE A 42 -13.07 9.45 23.12
N VAL A 43 -13.57 10.58 22.61
CA VAL A 43 -15.00 10.74 22.31
C VAL A 43 -15.45 9.72 21.26
N ALA A 44 -14.70 9.59 20.17
CA ALA A 44 -14.99 8.59 19.13
C ALA A 44 -14.95 7.16 19.69
N GLY A 45 -13.94 6.82 20.50
CA GLY A 45 -13.83 5.52 21.17
C GLY A 45 -15.00 5.25 22.11
N GLY A 46 -15.41 6.23 22.92
CA GLY A 46 -16.58 6.13 23.79
C GLY A 46 -17.89 5.90 23.02
N GLN A 47 -18.07 6.59 21.88
CA GLN A 47 -19.20 6.38 20.98
C GLN A 47 -19.21 4.96 20.38
N VAL A 48 -18.04 4.40 20.05
CA VAL A 48 -17.92 3.02 19.55
C VAL A 48 -18.31 2.01 20.62
N VAL A 49 -17.80 2.17 21.86
CA VAL A 49 -18.17 1.31 23.00
C VAL A 49 -19.67 1.39 23.28
N TRP A 50 -20.24 2.59 23.21
CA TRP A 50 -21.68 2.80 23.39
C TRP A 50 -22.52 2.13 22.29
N ASP A 51 -22.14 2.32 21.02
CA ASP A 51 -22.82 1.71 19.86
C ASP A 51 -22.79 0.18 19.93
N TYR A 52 -21.64 -0.41 20.28
CA TYR A 52 -21.51 -1.85 20.50
C TYR A 52 -22.44 -2.34 21.61
N ARG A 53 -22.46 -1.64 22.77
CA ARG A 53 -23.29 -2.03 23.91
C ARG A 53 -24.78 -1.97 23.62
N LEU A 54 -25.23 -1.03 22.79
CA LEU A 54 -26.63 -0.89 22.42
C LEU A 54 -27.08 -1.85 21.33
N HIS A 55 -26.26 -2.05 20.29
CA HIS A 55 -26.71 -2.70 19.05
C HIS A 55 -26.11 -4.08 18.79
N PHE A 56 -25.13 -4.52 19.59
CA PHE A 56 -24.42 -5.77 19.32
C PHE A 56 -24.25 -6.66 20.56
N LYS A 57 -24.13 -6.08 21.76
CA LYS A 57 -24.01 -6.84 23.01
C LYS A 57 -25.19 -7.80 23.19
N GLY A 58 -24.91 -9.08 23.40
CA GLY A 58 -25.91 -10.14 23.57
C GLY A 58 -26.38 -10.79 22.27
N THR A 59 -25.79 -10.45 21.12
CA THR A 59 -26.02 -11.19 19.86
C THR A 59 -25.17 -12.45 19.87
N GLU A 60 -25.80 -13.62 19.73
CA GLU A 60 -25.09 -14.89 19.65
C GLU A 60 -24.64 -15.16 18.21
N ARG A 61 -23.55 -15.93 18.03
CA ARG A 61 -23.02 -16.22 16.68
C ARG A 61 -23.95 -17.06 15.82
N ASP A 62 -24.84 -17.82 16.47
CA ASP A 62 -25.81 -18.70 15.82
C ASP A 62 -27.09 -17.95 15.41
N ASP A 63 -27.24 -16.68 15.79
CA ASP A 63 -28.33 -15.83 15.31
C ASP A 63 -28.27 -15.69 13.78
N THR A 64 -29.42 -15.85 13.12
CA THR A 64 -29.56 -15.68 11.66
C THR A 64 -29.06 -14.31 11.19
N ASP A 65 -29.18 -13.30 12.05
CA ASP A 65 -28.86 -11.90 11.73
C ASP A 65 -27.46 -11.47 12.21
N TYR A 66 -26.68 -12.35 12.86
CA TYR A 66 -25.38 -12.01 13.45
C TYR A 66 -24.46 -11.29 12.45
N ARG A 67 -24.34 -11.85 11.24
CA ARG A 67 -23.47 -11.30 10.19
C ARG A 67 -23.92 -9.90 9.74
N LEU A 68 -25.23 -9.69 9.59
CA LEU A 68 -25.78 -8.40 9.17
C LEU A 68 -25.60 -7.33 10.25
N LYS A 69 -25.81 -7.69 11.52
CA LYS A 69 -25.56 -6.81 12.68
C LYS A 69 -24.08 -6.44 12.79
N LEU A 70 -23.18 -7.40 12.58
CA LEU A 70 -21.73 -7.18 12.63
C LEU A 70 -21.25 -6.28 11.48
N GLN A 71 -21.68 -6.52 10.25
CA GLN A 71 -21.38 -5.65 9.10
C GLN A 71 -21.87 -4.22 9.34
N SER A 72 -23.11 -4.07 9.82
CA SER A 72 -23.68 -2.76 10.12
C SER A 72 -22.92 -2.02 11.22
N LEU A 73 -22.50 -2.72 12.28
CA LEU A 73 -21.65 -2.15 13.32
C LEU A 73 -20.29 -1.72 12.76
N ASN A 74 -19.60 -2.61 12.05
CA ASN A 74 -18.28 -2.33 11.46
C ASN A 74 -18.31 -1.12 10.53
N LEU A 75 -19.34 -0.99 9.70
CA LEU A 75 -19.52 0.17 8.81
C LEU A 75 -19.69 1.47 9.60
N ARG A 76 -20.50 1.49 10.66
CA ARG A 76 -20.66 2.68 11.51
C ARG A 76 -19.37 3.05 12.23
N ILE A 77 -18.60 2.08 12.70
CA ILE A 77 -17.28 2.32 13.32
C ILE A 77 -16.32 2.89 12.29
N ALA A 78 -16.24 2.28 11.09
CA ALA A 78 -15.39 2.74 10.00
C ALA A 78 -15.68 4.19 9.59
N GLN A 79 -16.95 4.58 9.52
CA GLN A 79 -17.36 5.96 9.22
C GLN A 79 -16.94 6.94 10.32
N ARG A 80 -17.04 6.56 11.61
CA ARG A 80 -16.55 7.38 12.72
C ARG A 80 -15.03 7.56 12.70
N LEU A 81 -14.30 6.49 12.38
CA LEU A 81 -12.84 6.54 12.21
C LEU A 81 -12.46 7.44 11.03
N LEU A 82 -13.16 7.34 9.90
CA LEU A 82 -12.96 8.21 8.75
C LEU A 82 -13.15 9.69 9.12
N HIS A 83 -14.24 10.01 9.83
CA HIS A 83 -14.51 11.36 10.29
C HIS A 83 -13.42 11.89 11.24
N LEU A 84 -12.99 11.07 12.20
CA LEU A 84 -11.88 11.39 13.10
C LEU A 84 -10.59 11.67 12.32
N CYS A 85 -10.29 10.85 11.31
CA CYS A 85 -9.11 11.01 10.47
C CYS A 85 -9.15 12.33 9.69
N PHE A 86 -10.30 12.72 9.12
CA PHE A 86 -10.44 14.02 8.46
C PHE A 86 -10.36 15.21 9.42
N GLN A 87 -10.98 15.11 10.60
CA GLN A 87 -10.99 16.20 11.58
C GLN A 87 -9.62 16.46 12.19
N ASN A 88 -8.87 15.39 12.49
CA ASN A 88 -7.53 15.54 13.02
C ASN A 88 -6.50 15.78 11.90
N GLY A 89 -6.65 15.18 10.72
CA GLY A 89 -5.64 15.34 9.67
C GLY A 89 -4.28 14.75 10.06
N GLY A 90 -3.27 15.03 9.22
CA GLY A 90 -1.87 14.66 9.50
C GLY A 90 -1.71 13.16 9.72
N ILE A 91 -1.16 12.82 10.89
CA ILE A 91 -0.89 11.42 11.28
C ILE A 91 -2.15 10.56 11.31
N TYR A 92 -3.31 11.08 11.71
CA TYR A 92 -4.52 10.28 11.73
C TYR A 92 -4.99 9.93 10.31
N THR A 93 -4.92 10.87 9.37
CA THR A 93 -5.16 10.59 7.95
C THR A 93 -4.20 9.54 7.42
N LYS A 94 -2.90 9.68 7.68
CA LYS A 94 -1.90 8.70 7.24
C LYS A 94 -2.12 7.33 7.89
N PHE A 95 -2.47 7.30 9.17
CA PHE A 95 -2.79 6.05 9.87
C PHE A 95 -4.02 5.37 9.27
N GLY A 96 -5.08 6.12 8.96
CA GLY A 96 -6.26 5.61 8.29
C GLY A 96 -5.97 5.11 6.87
N GLN A 97 -5.13 5.82 6.10
CA GLN A 97 -4.64 5.33 4.80
C GLN A 97 -3.90 4.00 4.95
N GLN A 98 -3.04 3.87 5.97
CA GLN A 98 -2.34 2.63 6.26
C GLN A 98 -3.32 1.48 6.58
N LEU A 99 -4.33 1.72 7.42
CA LEU A 99 -5.39 0.75 7.71
C LEU A 99 -6.19 0.35 6.45
N ALA A 100 -6.48 1.30 5.56
CA ALA A 100 -7.21 1.04 4.32
C ALA A 100 -6.52 0.00 3.41
N THR A 101 -5.20 -0.15 3.54
CA THR A 101 -4.43 -1.13 2.74
C THR A 101 -4.40 -2.54 3.34
N PHE A 102 -4.84 -2.73 4.59
CA PHE A 102 -4.85 -4.02 5.29
C PHE A 102 -6.08 -4.89 4.94
N ASN A 103 -6.35 -5.08 3.64
CA ASN A 103 -7.53 -5.79 3.11
C ASN A 103 -7.71 -7.23 3.60
N HIS A 104 -6.64 -7.87 4.09
CA HIS A 104 -6.70 -9.23 4.62
C HIS A 104 -6.85 -9.26 6.14
N GLY A 105 -6.36 -8.24 6.86
CA GLY A 105 -6.38 -8.20 8.33
C GLY A 105 -7.57 -7.44 8.93
N LEU A 106 -8.32 -6.69 8.13
CA LEU A 106 -9.47 -5.89 8.58
C LEU A 106 -10.73 -6.20 7.76
N PRO A 107 -11.94 -6.10 8.36
CA PRO A 107 -13.18 -6.22 7.62
C PRO A 107 -13.28 -5.19 6.49
N LYS A 108 -13.88 -5.58 5.36
CA LYS A 108 -14.01 -4.74 4.15
C LYS A 108 -14.67 -3.40 4.43
N GLU A 109 -15.56 -3.33 5.42
CA GLU A 109 -16.24 -2.09 5.80
C GLU A 109 -15.25 -1.02 6.24
N TYR A 110 -14.15 -1.40 6.90
CA TYR A 110 -13.07 -0.49 7.27
C TYR A 110 -12.23 -0.08 6.07
N THR A 111 -11.80 -1.05 5.27
CA THR A 111 -10.86 -0.76 4.18
C THR A 111 -11.50 0.04 3.05
N GLU A 112 -12.73 -0.29 2.65
CA GLU A 112 -13.49 0.47 1.64
C GLU A 112 -13.83 1.89 2.12
N THR A 113 -14.21 2.05 3.39
CA THR A 113 -14.55 3.37 3.95
C THR A 113 -13.32 4.26 4.07
N LEU A 114 -12.21 3.73 4.60
CA LEU A 114 -10.97 4.48 4.81
C LEU A 114 -10.20 4.76 3.51
N ALA A 115 -10.50 4.05 2.40
CA ALA A 115 -9.92 4.35 1.09
C ALA A 115 -10.16 5.81 0.65
N GLN A 116 -11.24 6.44 1.12
CA GLN A 116 -11.54 7.86 0.89
C GLN A 116 -10.46 8.82 1.44
N LEU A 117 -9.60 8.37 2.36
CA LEU A 117 -8.49 9.18 2.88
C LEU A 117 -7.37 9.36 1.86
N GLN A 118 -7.38 8.63 0.74
CA GLN A 118 -6.35 8.73 -0.31
C GLN A 118 -6.49 9.98 -1.20
N ASP A 119 -7.57 10.74 -1.04
CA ASP A 119 -7.78 12.00 -1.76
C ASP A 119 -6.79 13.10 -1.33
N GLN A 120 -6.59 14.10 -2.19
CA GLN A 120 -5.63 15.20 -1.95
C GLN A 120 -5.96 15.96 -0.67
N ALA A 121 -4.96 16.13 0.19
CA ALA A 121 -5.10 16.92 1.40
C ALA A 121 -5.16 18.42 1.06
N LYS A 122 -5.89 19.21 1.85
CA LYS A 122 -5.89 20.67 1.70
C LYS A 122 -4.47 21.21 1.97
N PRO A 123 -3.90 22.01 1.04
CA PRO A 123 -2.56 22.55 1.22
C PRO A 123 -2.51 23.57 2.36
N VAL A 124 -1.34 23.73 2.97
CA VAL A 124 -1.08 24.83 3.91
C VAL A 124 -0.59 26.07 3.17
N SER A 125 -0.71 27.23 3.82
CA SER A 125 -0.23 28.49 3.25
C SER A 125 1.28 28.46 2.99
N PHE A 126 1.71 29.16 1.95
CA PHE A 126 3.12 29.25 1.60
C PHE A 126 3.97 29.81 2.75
N ASP A 127 3.46 30.74 3.57
CA ASP A 127 4.20 31.26 4.73
C ASP A 127 4.66 30.16 5.71
N LYS A 128 3.83 29.13 5.90
CA LYS A 128 4.16 27.98 6.76
C LYS A 128 5.21 27.07 6.12
N VAL A 129 5.14 26.90 4.80
CA VAL A 129 6.15 26.16 4.02
C VAL A 129 7.48 26.90 4.10
N LYS A 130 7.47 28.21 3.84
CA LYS A 130 8.62 29.10 3.91
C LYS A 130 9.32 28.99 5.26
N GLN A 131 8.59 29.05 6.37
CA GLN A 131 9.17 28.89 7.70
C GLN A 131 9.90 27.55 7.86
N THR A 132 9.35 26.47 7.32
CA THR A 132 9.99 25.14 7.38
C THR A 132 11.23 25.09 6.47
N LEU A 133 11.13 25.61 5.24
CA LEU A 133 12.25 25.70 4.29
C LEU A 133 13.44 26.46 4.89
N GLU A 134 13.21 27.67 5.42
CA GLU A 134 14.26 28.53 5.98
C GLU A 134 14.86 27.93 7.25
N ALA A 135 14.04 27.28 8.09
CA ALA A 135 14.51 26.61 9.30
C ALA A 135 15.41 25.39 9.00
N GLU A 136 15.05 24.58 8.00
CA GLU A 136 15.82 23.39 7.62
C GLU A 136 17.11 23.75 6.87
N MET A 137 17.06 24.79 6.03
CA MET A 137 18.18 25.18 5.18
C MET A 137 19.13 26.20 5.84
N GLY A 138 18.72 26.82 6.95
CA GLY A 138 19.51 27.81 7.69
C GLY A 138 19.76 29.13 6.95
N ARG A 139 19.04 29.38 5.85
CA ARG A 139 19.17 30.56 4.99
C ARG A 139 17.86 30.87 4.28
N SER A 140 17.76 32.08 3.70
CA SER A 140 16.55 32.52 3.00
C SER A 140 16.24 31.65 1.78
N TRP A 141 14.97 31.30 1.56
CA TRP A 141 14.57 30.47 0.41
C TRP A 141 14.91 31.13 -0.94
N HIS A 142 14.96 32.47 -1.00
CA HIS A 142 15.38 33.22 -2.18
C HIS A 142 16.85 33.00 -2.54
N GLU A 143 17.71 32.66 -1.59
CA GLU A 143 19.12 32.34 -1.84
C GLU A 143 19.29 30.95 -2.46
N ILE A 144 18.30 30.07 -2.24
CA ILE A 144 18.32 28.67 -2.65
C ILE A 144 17.68 28.50 -4.03
N PHE A 145 16.54 29.17 -4.23
CA PHE A 145 15.72 29.04 -5.42
C PHE A 145 15.73 30.33 -6.23
N GLN A 146 15.87 30.18 -7.54
CA GLN A 146 15.63 31.26 -8.50
C GLN A 146 14.12 31.47 -8.67
N GLU A 147 13.37 30.37 -8.80
CA GLU A 147 11.91 30.37 -8.91
C GLU A 147 11.32 29.36 -7.94
N PHE A 148 10.18 29.68 -7.34
CA PHE A 148 9.46 28.76 -6.46
C PHE A 148 7.95 29.00 -6.58
N ASP A 149 7.22 27.99 -7.05
CA ASP A 149 5.78 28.07 -7.19
C ASP A 149 5.12 28.03 -5.81
N GLN A 150 4.53 29.13 -5.37
CA GLN A 150 3.88 29.23 -4.05
C GLN A 150 2.65 28.32 -3.93
N THR A 151 2.01 28.01 -5.06
CA THR A 151 0.94 27.03 -5.16
C THR A 151 1.56 25.63 -5.28
N PRO A 152 1.25 24.69 -4.35
CA PRO A 152 1.80 23.35 -4.44
C PRO A 152 1.21 22.58 -5.63
N ILE A 153 2.04 21.77 -6.28
CA ILE A 153 1.64 20.85 -7.35
C ILE A 153 0.94 19.60 -6.80
N ALA A 154 1.25 19.24 -5.55
CA ALA A 154 0.64 18.13 -4.85
C ALA A 154 0.63 18.39 -3.35
N SER A 155 -0.40 17.90 -2.67
CA SER A 155 -0.55 18.02 -1.22
C SER A 155 -0.95 16.65 -0.67
N ALA A 156 -0.12 16.11 0.19
CA ALA A 156 -0.28 14.81 0.84
C ALA A 156 -0.59 14.99 2.33
N SER A 157 -0.78 13.90 3.07
CA SER A 157 -1.19 13.98 4.49
C SER A 157 -0.14 14.59 5.42
N LEU A 158 1.15 14.53 5.10
CA LEU A 158 2.26 14.95 5.98
C LEU A 158 3.13 16.07 5.39
N ALA A 159 3.01 16.30 4.08
CA ALA A 159 3.86 17.21 3.32
C ALA A 159 3.14 17.72 2.07
N GLN A 160 3.66 18.79 1.49
CA GLN A 160 3.26 19.26 0.17
C GLN A 160 4.47 19.40 -0.74
N VAL A 161 4.23 19.29 -2.05
CA VAL A 161 5.26 19.34 -3.08
C VAL A 161 5.06 20.60 -3.89
N HIS A 162 6.15 21.33 -4.10
CA HIS A 162 6.21 22.53 -4.93
C HIS A 162 7.12 22.31 -6.10
N ARG A 163 6.82 22.95 -7.24
CA ARG A 163 7.79 23.09 -8.32
C ARG A 163 8.71 24.27 -8.00
N ALA A 164 10.00 24.11 -8.25
CA ALA A 164 10.99 25.16 -8.08
C ALA A 164 12.07 25.06 -9.16
N VAL A 165 12.81 26.15 -9.34
CA VAL A 165 14.06 26.19 -10.09
C VAL A 165 15.15 26.67 -9.15
N ASP A 166 16.22 25.90 -9.00
CA ASP A 166 17.32 26.31 -8.13
C ASP A 166 18.25 27.34 -8.79
N ARG A 167 19.24 27.83 -8.04
CA ARG A 167 20.24 28.77 -8.57
C ARG A 167 21.16 28.18 -9.65
N GLN A 168 21.14 26.86 -9.87
CA GLN A 168 21.87 26.18 -10.94
C GLN A 168 21.01 25.98 -12.21
N GLY A 169 19.74 26.41 -12.19
CA GLY A 169 18.80 26.26 -13.30
C GLY A 169 18.15 24.87 -13.38
N ARG A 170 18.26 24.03 -12.34
CA ARG A 170 17.65 22.70 -12.29
C ARG A 170 16.17 22.83 -11.89
N GLU A 171 15.28 22.18 -12.63
CA GLU A 171 13.87 22.06 -12.23
C GLU A 171 13.68 20.98 -11.16
N LEU A 172 13.02 21.34 -10.06
CA LEU A 172 12.91 20.55 -8.85
C LEU A 172 11.46 20.34 -8.42
N ALA A 173 11.17 19.13 -7.95
CA ALA A 173 10.05 18.86 -7.05
C ALA A 173 10.55 18.97 -5.61
N VAL A 174 10.09 19.98 -4.88
CA VAL A 174 10.48 20.27 -3.50
C VAL A 174 9.36 19.83 -2.55
N LYS A 175 9.58 18.70 -1.88
CA LYS A 175 8.68 18.13 -0.87
C LYS A 175 9.02 18.73 0.49
N VAL A 176 8.05 19.38 1.15
CA VAL A 176 8.23 20.05 2.44
C VAL A 176 7.19 19.55 3.41
N GLN A 177 7.63 19.09 4.59
CA GLN A 177 6.72 18.65 5.66
C GLN A 177 5.95 19.82 6.25
N TYR A 178 4.73 19.55 6.72
CA TYR A 178 3.96 20.55 7.45
C TYR A 178 4.66 20.98 8.76
N PRO A 179 4.51 22.25 9.17
CA PRO A 179 5.08 22.72 10.42
C PRO A 179 4.43 22.04 11.64
N HIS A 180 5.17 21.94 12.75
CA HIS A 180 4.75 21.35 14.03
C HIS A 180 4.38 19.86 14.03
N LEU A 181 4.47 19.19 12.89
CA LEU A 181 4.10 17.79 12.74
C LEU A 181 4.87 16.87 13.72
N GLU A 182 6.18 17.09 13.90
CA GLU A 182 7.00 16.29 14.83
C GLU A 182 6.55 16.45 16.29
N SER A 183 6.19 17.67 16.69
CA SER A 183 5.76 17.96 18.06
C SER A 183 4.40 17.33 18.38
N GLN A 184 3.46 17.38 17.42
CA GLN A 184 2.15 16.72 17.51
C GLN A 184 2.29 15.20 17.51
N MET A 185 3.19 14.69 16.67
CA MET A 185 3.35 13.25 16.41
C MET A 185 3.55 12.44 17.67
N LYS A 186 4.49 12.86 18.53
CA LYS A 186 4.85 12.07 19.72
C LYS A 186 3.64 11.88 20.62
N ALA A 187 2.76 12.88 20.72
CA ALA A 187 1.51 12.79 21.46
C ALA A 187 0.47 11.95 20.72
N ASP A 188 0.24 12.21 19.43
CA ASP A 188 -0.75 11.50 18.62
C ASP A 188 -0.49 9.99 18.58
N ILE A 189 0.78 9.57 18.39
CA ILE A 189 1.17 8.15 18.40
C ILE A 189 0.88 7.50 19.77
N ARG A 190 1.09 8.22 20.88
CA ARG A 190 0.76 7.70 22.22
C ARG A 190 -0.74 7.52 22.39
N VAL A 191 -1.53 8.48 21.93
CA VAL A 191 -3.00 8.40 22.00
C VAL A 191 -3.53 7.26 21.13
N ILE A 192 -2.99 7.08 19.91
CA ILE A 192 -3.32 5.94 19.06
C ILE A 192 -2.97 4.63 19.77
N LYS A 193 -1.77 4.53 20.38
CA LYS A 193 -1.39 3.33 21.16
C LYS A 193 -2.42 3.00 22.23
N TRP A 194 -2.83 4.00 23.02
CA TRP A 194 -3.83 3.82 24.06
C TRP A 194 -5.19 3.43 23.49
N ALA A 195 -5.59 3.99 22.34
CA ALA A 195 -6.83 3.60 21.67
C ALA A 195 -6.83 2.11 21.28
N PHE A 196 -5.71 1.58 20.77
CA PHE A 196 -5.58 0.14 20.50
C PHE A 196 -5.70 -0.69 21.78
N GLN A 197 -4.97 -0.33 22.84
CA GLN A 197 -5.02 -1.04 24.12
C GLN A 197 -6.41 -1.04 24.76
N LEU A 198 -7.12 0.10 24.70
CA LEU A 198 -8.49 0.20 25.19
C LEU A 198 -9.47 -0.60 24.33
N THR A 199 -9.25 -0.66 23.02
CA THR A 199 -10.10 -1.47 22.12
C THR A 199 -10.03 -2.93 22.50
N GLU A 200 -8.85 -3.52 22.67
CA GLU A 200 -8.74 -4.92 23.10
C GLU A 200 -9.28 -5.17 24.51
N TYR A 201 -9.11 -4.21 25.43
CA TYR A 201 -9.66 -4.31 26.77
C TYR A 201 -11.21 -4.37 26.77
N TYR A 202 -11.87 -3.54 25.95
CA TYR A 202 -13.34 -3.53 25.87
C TYR A 202 -13.91 -4.58 24.90
N PHE A 203 -13.10 -5.05 23.94
CA PHE A 203 -13.45 -6.05 22.94
C PHE A 203 -12.39 -7.15 22.86
N PRO A 204 -12.37 -8.10 23.80
CA PRO A 204 -11.33 -9.15 23.87
C PRO A 204 -11.25 -10.04 22.62
N ASP A 205 -12.36 -10.15 21.87
CA ASP A 205 -12.43 -10.89 20.61
C ASP A 205 -11.75 -10.19 19.43
N VAL A 206 -11.35 -8.92 19.59
CA VAL A 206 -10.72 -8.10 18.55
C VAL A 206 -9.23 -7.99 18.84
N GLN A 207 -8.42 -8.81 18.18
CA GLN A 207 -6.97 -8.83 18.32
C GLN A 207 -6.32 -7.99 17.23
N ILE A 208 -6.04 -6.71 17.52
CA ILE A 208 -5.52 -5.73 16.55
C ILE A 208 -4.28 -4.99 17.04
N GLN A 209 -3.86 -5.17 18.29
CA GLN A 209 -2.71 -4.52 18.89
C GLN A 209 -1.43 -4.87 18.13
N TRP A 210 -1.35 -6.06 17.51
CA TRP A 210 -0.24 -6.45 16.66
C TRP A 210 -0.07 -5.56 15.42
N LEU A 211 -1.13 -4.90 14.92
CA LEU A 211 -1.04 -3.96 13.80
C LEU A 211 -0.35 -2.64 14.19
N PHE A 212 -0.43 -2.23 15.46
CA PHE A 212 0.07 -0.93 15.90
C PHE A 212 1.59 -0.77 15.65
N PRO A 213 2.47 -1.71 16.03
CA PRO A 213 3.90 -1.63 15.71
C PRO A 213 4.21 -1.52 14.22
N GLU A 214 3.42 -2.17 13.35
CA GLU A 214 3.58 -2.07 11.90
C GLU A 214 3.17 -0.68 11.39
N CYS A 215 1.98 -0.20 11.80
CA CYS A 215 1.50 1.13 11.41
C CYS A 215 2.40 2.25 11.93
N LYS A 216 2.90 2.12 13.17
CA LYS A 216 3.85 3.07 13.76
C LYS A 216 5.15 3.12 12.96
N ARG A 217 5.70 1.97 12.57
CA ARG A 217 6.95 1.93 11.77
C ARG A 217 6.76 2.55 10.39
N ALA A 218 5.67 2.19 9.70
CA ALA A 218 5.33 2.79 8.41
C ALA A 218 5.21 4.33 8.52
N LEU A 219 4.49 4.81 9.53
CA LEU A 219 4.33 6.24 9.77
C LEU A 219 5.65 6.96 10.04
N LEU A 220 6.51 6.40 10.91
CA LEU A 220 7.82 7.01 11.20
C LEU A 220 8.75 7.00 9.98
N SER A 221 8.67 5.97 9.14
CA SER A 221 9.44 5.83 7.91
C SER A 221 9.16 6.94 6.91
N GLU A 222 7.89 7.37 6.80
CA GLU A 222 7.48 8.44 5.89
C GLU A 222 7.79 9.86 6.39
N LEU A 223 8.09 10.00 7.67
CA LEU A 223 8.43 11.27 8.29
C LEU A 223 9.91 11.57 8.28
N ASP A 224 10.73 10.60 7.90
CA ASP A 224 12.15 10.79 7.73
C ASP A 224 12.48 10.79 6.24
N PHE A 225 12.57 11.98 5.64
CA PHE A 225 12.93 12.09 4.22
C PHE A 225 14.37 11.66 3.93
N GLU A 226 15.21 11.52 4.96
CA GLU A 226 16.53 10.90 4.80
C GLU A 226 16.40 9.42 4.44
N ASN A 227 15.45 8.72 5.07
CA ASN A 227 15.13 7.34 4.75
C ASN A 227 14.54 7.21 3.34
N GLU A 228 13.60 8.08 2.96
CA GLU A 228 13.04 8.13 1.60
C GLU A 228 14.14 8.34 0.54
N LYS A 229 15.04 9.28 0.77
CA LYS A 229 16.20 9.55 -0.10
C LYS A 229 17.12 8.34 -0.24
N ASN A 230 17.44 7.66 0.87
CA ASN A 230 18.29 6.47 0.85
C ASN A 230 17.62 5.31 0.11
N ASN A 231 16.32 5.11 0.32
CA ASN A 231 15.54 4.11 -0.41
C ASN A 231 15.53 4.40 -1.93
N SER A 232 15.31 5.65 -2.31
CA SER A 232 15.34 6.11 -3.71
C SER A 232 16.67 5.78 -4.38
N ARG A 233 17.80 6.04 -3.72
CA ARG A 233 19.14 5.71 -4.25
C ARG A 233 19.37 4.22 -4.37
N ARG A 234 18.98 3.46 -3.35
CA ARG A 234 19.14 2.01 -3.33
C ARG A 234 18.35 1.38 -4.47
N ILE A 235 17.09 1.75 -4.65
CA ILE A 235 16.28 1.18 -5.73
C ILE A 235 16.74 1.63 -7.11
N ALA A 236 17.18 2.88 -7.26
CA ALA A 236 17.79 3.37 -8.51
C ALA A 236 19.04 2.55 -8.88
N ALA A 237 19.86 2.16 -7.90
CA ALA A 237 21.02 1.29 -8.10
C ALA A 237 20.60 -0.14 -8.51
N CYS A 238 19.62 -0.74 -7.83
CA CYS A 238 19.08 -2.06 -8.16
C CYS A 238 18.56 -2.10 -9.61
N LEU A 239 17.84 -1.07 -10.04
CA LEU A 239 17.17 -1.00 -11.35
C LEU A 239 18.00 -0.30 -12.44
N LYS A 240 19.27 0.05 -12.19
CA LYS A 240 20.13 0.82 -13.11
C LYS A 240 20.22 0.24 -14.53
N HIS A 241 20.15 -1.10 -14.63
CA HIS A 241 20.19 -1.84 -15.88
C HIS A 241 18.86 -1.80 -16.65
N ASN A 242 17.74 -1.62 -15.96
CA ASN A 242 16.41 -1.61 -16.53
C ASN A 242 16.06 -0.22 -17.07
N LYS A 243 16.12 -0.03 -18.39
CA LYS A 243 15.85 1.27 -19.04
C LYS A 243 14.36 1.61 -19.17
N SER A 244 13.48 0.70 -18.77
CA SER A 244 12.02 0.93 -18.75
C SER A 244 11.52 1.58 -17.46
N VAL A 245 12.41 1.86 -16.51
CA VAL A 245 12.10 2.53 -15.25
C VAL A 245 13.09 3.66 -14.98
N HIS A 246 12.60 4.72 -14.39
CA HIS A 246 13.37 5.86 -13.91
C HIS A 246 12.99 6.15 -12.47
N VAL A 247 14.00 6.50 -11.68
CA VAL A 247 13.84 6.95 -10.29
C VAL A 247 14.41 8.36 -10.26
N PRO A 248 13.63 9.39 -9.88
CA PRO A 248 14.10 10.77 -9.85
C PRO A 248 15.38 10.94 -9.04
N ILE A 249 16.29 11.77 -9.56
CA ILE A 249 17.53 12.08 -8.87
C ILE A 249 17.23 12.94 -7.65
N VAL A 250 17.77 12.57 -6.48
CA VAL A 250 17.64 13.36 -5.25
C VAL A 250 18.88 14.22 -5.04
N TYR A 251 18.68 15.50 -4.79
CA TYR A 251 19.74 16.49 -4.56
C TYR A 251 20.02 16.63 -3.05
N ASP A 252 21.14 16.06 -2.60
CA ASP A 252 21.53 16.01 -1.17
C ASP A 252 21.67 17.39 -0.55
N GLU A 253 22.29 18.31 -1.29
CA GLU A 253 22.57 19.66 -0.86
C GLU A 253 21.31 20.52 -0.67
N LEU A 254 20.16 20.03 -1.16
CA LEU A 254 18.83 20.64 -1.04
C LEU A 254 17.83 19.72 -0.32
N SER A 255 18.33 18.76 0.47
CA SER A 255 17.50 17.80 1.19
C SER A 255 17.97 17.63 2.65
N THR A 256 17.00 17.53 3.55
CA THR A 256 17.15 17.31 4.99
C THR A 256 16.14 16.25 5.46
N LYS A 257 15.97 16.07 6.77
CA LYS A 257 14.94 15.18 7.31
C LYS A 257 13.51 15.62 7.02
N ARG A 258 13.27 16.92 6.83
CA ARG A 258 11.91 17.51 6.69
C ARG A 258 11.68 18.25 5.37
N MET A 259 12.70 18.31 4.52
CA MET A 259 12.64 18.84 3.16
C MET A 259 13.37 17.88 2.22
N MET A 260 12.81 17.60 1.05
CA MET A 260 13.46 16.76 0.05
C MET A 260 13.28 17.38 -1.32
N SER A 261 14.39 17.57 -2.03
CA SER A 261 14.40 18.12 -3.38
C SER A 261 14.86 17.05 -4.37
N MET A 262 14.05 16.79 -5.38
CA MET A 262 14.32 15.78 -6.41
C MET A 262 14.03 16.33 -7.82
N GLU A 263 14.53 15.65 -8.84
CA GLU A 263 14.26 15.94 -10.25
C GLU A 263 12.76 16.12 -10.48
N PHE A 264 12.38 17.25 -11.09
CA PHE A 264 11.00 17.46 -11.48
C PHE A 264 10.63 16.60 -12.69
N ILE A 265 9.52 15.86 -12.57
CA ILE A 265 9.03 14.98 -13.64
C ILE A 265 7.67 15.48 -14.09
N ASN A 266 7.64 16.03 -15.31
CA ASN A 266 6.40 16.40 -15.97
C ASN A 266 5.85 15.23 -16.80
N ALA A 267 5.03 14.39 -16.17
CA ALA A 267 4.43 13.23 -16.81
C ALA A 267 3.07 12.87 -16.18
N PRO A 268 2.13 12.26 -16.92
CA PRO A 268 0.86 11.82 -16.38
C PRO A 268 1.03 10.69 -15.36
N LYS A 269 0.10 10.61 -14.41
CA LYS A 269 -0.02 9.49 -13.47
C LYS A 269 -0.40 8.21 -14.22
N ILE A 270 -0.03 7.06 -13.70
CA ILE A 270 -0.37 5.76 -14.29
C ILE A 270 -1.90 5.53 -14.40
N SER A 271 -2.70 6.17 -13.54
CA SER A 271 -4.16 6.13 -13.61
C SER A 271 -4.78 7.02 -14.69
N GLN A 272 -4.01 7.94 -15.29
CA GLN A 272 -4.50 8.86 -16.33
C GLN A 272 -4.38 8.22 -17.72
N ILE A 273 -5.21 7.20 -17.96
CA ILE A 273 -5.14 6.34 -19.15
C ILE A 273 -5.21 7.12 -20.47
N GLU A 274 -6.07 8.15 -20.55
CA GLU A 274 -6.20 8.94 -21.78
C GLU A 274 -4.94 9.78 -22.06
N ALA A 275 -4.34 10.39 -21.03
CA ALA A 275 -3.07 11.12 -21.18
C ALA A 275 -1.92 10.19 -21.61
N ILE A 276 -1.91 8.93 -21.16
CA ILE A 276 -0.94 7.92 -21.62
C ILE A 276 -1.13 7.60 -23.11
N LYS A 277 -2.37 7.48 -23.57
CA LYS A 277 -2.68 7.26 -24.99
C LYS A 277 -2.32 8.46 -25.85
N GLU A 278 -2.52 9.68 -25.36
CA GLU A 278 -2.09 10.92 -26.03
C GLU A 278 -0.57 10.98 -26.20
N LEU A 279 0.19 10.40 -25.27
CA LEU A 279 1.62 10.16 -25.43
C LEU A 279 1.91 9.04 -26.46
N GLY A 280 0.94 8.44 -27.14
CA GLY A 280 1.14 7.35 -28.11
C GLY A 280 1.72 6.08 -27.48
N LEU A 281 1.44 5.86 -26.19
CA LEU A 281 1.81 4.66 -25.46
C LEU A 281 0.57 3.76 -25.28
N GLU A 282 0.79 2.46 -25.30
CA GLU A 282 -0.27 1.48 -25.12
C GLU A 282 -0.41 1.11 -23.64
N PRO A 283 -1.56 1.37 -22.98
CA PRO A 283 -1.75 1.05 -21.56
C PRO A 283 -1.43 -0.42 -21.18
N PRO A 284 -1.75 -1.45 -22.00
CA PRO A 284 -1.35 -2.81 -21.70
C PRO A 284 0.18 -3.04 -21.66
N GLU A 285 0.97 -2.30 -22.45
CA GLU A 285 2.44 -2.37 -22.39
C GLU A 285 2.98 -1.73 -21.11
N VAL A 286 2.35 -0.64 -20.67
CA VAL A 286 2.63 -0.02 -19.36
C VAL A 286 2.33 -1.01 -18.22
N ALA A 287 1.23 -1.76 -18.32
CA ALA A 287 0.88 -2.81 -17.34
C ALA A 287 1.94 -3.92 -17.29
N ARG A 288 2.47 -4.33 -18.45
CA ARG A 288 3.57 -5.30 -18.56
C ARG A 288 4.84 -4.77 -17.89
N ALA A 289 5.27 -3.55 -18.21
CA ALA A 289 6.42 -2.92 -17.59
C ALA A 289 6.26 -2.81 -16.06
N LEU A 290 5.05 -2.48 -15.59
CA LEU A 290 4.72 -2.42 -14.17
C LEU A 290 4.90 -3.78 -13.51
N CYS A 291 4.35 -4.84 -14.09
CA CYS A 291 4.50 -6.19 -13.56
C CYS A 291 5.96 -6.65 -13.55
N GLU A 292 6.73 -6.33 -14.60
CA GLU A 292 8.16 -6.68 -14.69
C GLU A 292 8.99 -6.01 -13.59
N VAL A 293 8.88 -4.69 -13.46
CA VAL A 293 9.64 -3.89 -12.47
C VAL A 293 9.37 -4.36 -11.05
N PHE A 294 8.10 -4.55 -10.67
CA PHE A 294 7.74 -4.96 -9.32
C PHE A 294 8.05 -6.44 -9.05
N SER A 295 7.97 -7.30 -10.06
CA SER A 295 8.43 -8.70 -9.92
C SER A 295 9.94 -8.76 -9.69
N GLU A 296 10.71 -7.94 -10.40
CA GLU A 296 12.16 -7.83 -10.22
C GLU A 296 12.52 -7.39 -8.79
N MET A 297 11.84 -6.38 -8.25
CA MET A 297 12.01 -5.93 -6.85
C MET A 297 11.79 -7.06 -5.84
N VAL A 298 10.72 -7.84 -6.01
CA VAL A 298 10.33 -8.91 -5.09
C VAL A 298 11.25 -10.14 -5.22
N PHE A 299 11.40 -10.68 -6.42
CA PHE A 299 12.05 -11.98 -6.62
C PHE A 299 13.57 -11.88 -6.76
N CYS A 300 14.10 -10.83 -7.40
CA CYS A 300 15.53 -10.72 -7.70
C CYS A 300 16.28 -9.90 -6.64
N HIS A 301 15.72 -8.76 -6.23
CA HIS A 301 16.41 -7.84 -5.31
C HIS A 301 16.03 -8.04 -3.85
N GLY A 302 14.81 -8.50 -3.57
CA GLY A 302 14.29 -8.58 -2.20
C GLY A 302 14.10 -7.21 -1.54
N PHE A 303 14.17 -6.12 -2.32
CA PHE A 303 13.97 -4.76 -1.83
C PHE A 303 12.69 -4.21 -2.44
N VAL A 304 11.61 -4.28 -1.68
CA VAL A 304 10.24 -4.17 -2.19
C VAL A 304 9.65 -2.83 -1.80
N HIS A 305 9.11 -2.13 -2.80
CA HIS A 305 8.26 -0.98 -2.55
C HIS A 305 6.87 -1.43 -2.09
N CYS A 306 6.49 -1.05 -0.88
CA CYS A 306 5.26 -1.51 -0.24
C CYS A 306 4.06 -0.57 -0.40
N ASP A 307 4.19 0.52 -1.17
CA ASP A 307 3.09 1.46 -1.42
C ASP A 307 3.00 1.95 -2.89
N PRO A 308 2.95 1.06 -3.90
CA PRO A 308 2.92 1.47 -5.31
C PRO A 308 1.52 1.86 -5.78
N HIS A 309 0.90 2.85 -5.13
CA HIS A 309 -0.42 3.33 -5.54
C HIS A 309 -0.31 4.20 -6.80
N ALA A 310 -1.43 4.40 -7.51
CA ALA A 310 -1.46 5.14 -8.78
C ALA A 310 -0.82 6.55 -8.70
N GLY A 311 -0.89 7.20 -7.54
CA GLY A 311 -0.26 8.51 -7.32
C GLY A 311 1.26 8.54 -7.34
N ASN A 312 1.94 7.40 -7.12
CA ASN A 312 3.39 7.29 -6.97
C ASN A 312 4.08 6.76 -8.24
N ILE A 313 3.33 6.59 -9.32
CA ILE A 313 3.87 6.05 -10.57
C ILE A 313 3.42 6.95 -11.70
N PHE A 314 4.38 7.60 -12.36
CA PHE A 314 4.12 8.35 -13.58
C PHE A 314 4.58 7.54 -14.79
N VAL A 315 4.08 7.91 -15.97
CA VAL A 315 4.38 7.23 -17.23
C VAL A 315 4.78 8.28 -18.26
N ARG A 316 5.97 8.10 -18.86
CA ARG A 316 6.43 8.95 -19.96
C ARG A 316 6.97 8.12 -21.12
N ARG A 317 7.19 8.76 -22.27
CA ARG A 317 8.00 8.18 -23.34
C ARG A 317 9.42 7.99 -22.86
N ASN A 318 10.03 6.88 -23.24
CA ASN A 318 11.43 6.62 -22.97
C ASN A 318 12.28 7.73 -23.60
N PRO A 319 13.10 8.45 -22.81
CA PRO A 319 13.97 9.49 -23.36
C PRO A 319 14.99 8.96 -24.36
N ASN A 320 15.34 7.67 -24.30
CA ASN A 320 16.19 7.02 -25.28
C ASN A 320 15.35 6.52 -26.47
N PRO A 321 15.49 7.10 -27.68
CA PRO A 321 14.73 6.68 -28.85
C PRO A 321 15.04 5.26 -29.33
N GLN A 322 16.20 4.72 -28.96
CA GLN A 322 16.64 3.36 -29.30
C GLN A 322 16.25 2.33 -28.23
N ALA A 323 15.57 2.74 -27.16
CA ALA A 323 15.12 1.81 -26.15
C ALA A 323 14.14 0.79 -26.73
N LYS A 324 14.29 -0.48 -26.33
CA LYS A 324 13.41 -1.58 -26.74
C LYS A 324 11.94 -1.33 -26.33
N ARG A 325 11.73 -0.68 -25.18
CA ARG A 325 10.42 -0.27 -24.67
C ARG A 325 10.24 1.23 -24.87
N LYS A 326 9.08 1.63 -25.41
CA LYS A 326 8.72 3.04 -25.68
C LYS A 326 8.23 3.72 -24.41
N GLU A 327 7.62 2.98 -23.52
CA GLU A 327 7.15 3.39 -22.21
C GLU A 327 8.29 3.35 -21.18
N GLN A 328 8.33 4.36 -20.32
CA GLN A 328 9.17 4.40 -19.15
C GLN A 328 8.32 4.75 -17.93
N LEU A 329 8.34 3.88 -16.93
CA LEU A 329 7.76 4.15 -15.62
C LEU A 329 8.66 5.09 -14.84
N VAL A 330 8.06 6.04 -14.12
CA VAL A 330 8.79 6.87 -13.17
C VAL A 330 8.23 6.58 -11.79
N LEU A 331 9.07 6.02 -10.93
CA LEU A 331 8.69 5.68 -9.56
C LEU A 331 8.96 6.87 -8.65
N LEU A 332 7.95 7.28 -7.91
CA LEU A 332 7.98 8.37 -6.94
C LEU A 332 7.68 7.79 -5.54
N ASP A 333 7.87 8.62 -4.51
CA ASP A 333 7.60 8.29 -3.10
C ASP A 333 8.26 6.98 -2.65
N HIS A 334 9.47 7.12 -2.13
CA HIS A 334 10.25 5.99 -1.63
C HIS A 334 10.17 5.84 -0.11
N GLY A 335 9.10 6.36 0.51
CA GLY A 335 8.95 6.39 1.97
C GLY A 335 8.71 5.01 2.61
N LEU A 336 8.17 4.05 1.86
CA LEU A 336 7.84 2.71 2.36
C LEU A 336 8.46 1.59 1.51
N TYR A 337 9.61 1.12 1.97
CA TYR A 337 10.32 -0.04 1.47
C TYR A 337 10.50 -1.10 2.55
N ARG A 338 10.59 -2.36 2.12
CA ARG A 338 10.96 -3.47 2.99
C ARG A 338 11.99 -4.35 2.31
N GLU A 339 13.01 -4.70 3.07
CA GLU A 339 13.95 -5.74 2.71
C GLU A 339 13.38 -7.08 3.16
N LEU A 340 13.22 -7.99 2.22
CA LEU A 340 12.73 -9.34 2.47
C LEU A 340 13.88 -10.18 3.02
N ASP A 341 13.57 -10.99 4.03
CA ASP A 341 14.50 -12.02 4.47
C ASP A 341 14.84 -12.97 3.31
N GLU A 342 16.11 -13.38 3.21
CA GLU A 342 16.58 -14.18 2.08
C GLU A 342 15.95 -15.58 2.04
N GLU A 343 15.73 -16.21 3.20
CA GLU A 343 15.08 -17.51 3.31
C GLU A 343 13.60 -17.41 2.94
N PHE A 344 12.92 -16.36 3.41
CA PHE A 344 11.56 -16.04 2.98
C PHE A 344 11.50 -15.83 1.45
N ARG A 345 12.37 -15.00 0.87
CA ARG A 345 12.38 -14.71 -0.56
C ARG A 345 12.63 -15.96 -1.39
N LYS A 346 13.55 -16.82 -0.98
CA LYS A 346 13.78 -18.12 -1.63
C LYS A 346 12.54 -19.00 -1.59
N THR A 347 11.90 -19.09 -0.43
CA THR A 347 10.65 -19.84 -0.25
C THR A 347 9.52 -19.25 -1.09
N TYR A 348 9.48 -17.93 -1.25
CA TYR A 348 8.53 -17.26 -2.11
C TYR A 348 8.75 -17.60 -3.59
N CYS A 349 10.00 -17.61 -4.07
CA CYS A 349 10.32 -18.07 -5.43
C CYS A 349 9.89 -19.54 -5.64
N ASP A 350 10.18 -20.42 -4.67
CA ASP A 350 9.78 -21.83 -4.70
C ASP A 350 8.25 -21.99 -4.73
N LEU A 351 7.52 -21.17 -3.98
CA LEU A 351 6.06 -21.18 -3.95
C LEU A 351 5.48 -20.86 -5.34
N TRP A 352 6.02 -19.85 -6.02
CA TRP A 352 5.63 -19.53 -7.40
C TRP A 352 5.96 -20.65 -8.37
N ARG A 353 7.15 -21.25 -8.25
CA ARG A 353 7.53 -22.43 -9.03
C ARG A 353 6.55 -23.59 -8.80
N ALA A 354 6.20 -23.87 -7.55
CA ALA A 354 5.26 -24.92 -7.19
C ALA A 354 3.88 -24.71 -7.81
N MET A 355 3.37 -23.48 -7.77
CA MET A 355 2.09 -23.13 -8.37
C MET A 355 2.11 -23.27 -9.91
N LEU A 356 3.20 -22.85 -10.56
CA LEU A 356 3.33 -22.90 -12.01
C LEU A 356 3.51 -24.32 -12.54
N MET A 357 4.34 -25.11 -11.86
CA MET A 357 4.64 -26.50 -12.22
C MET A 357 3.62 -27.50 -11.65
N ARG A 358 2.65 -27.03 -10.86
CA ARG A 358 1.68 -27.85 -10.12
C ARG A 358 2.37 -28.91 -9.24
N ASP A 359 3.49 -28.55 -8.66
CA ASP A 359 4.27 -29.41 -7.77
C ASP A 359 3.70 -29.34 -6.35
N SER A 360 2.89 -30.32 -5.99
CA SER A 360 2.25 -30.41 -4.68
C SER A 360 3.26 -30.63 -3.55
N ALA A 361 4.30 -31.45 -3.78
CA ALA A 361 5.32 -31.72 -2.78
C ALA A 361 6.13 -30.46 -2.44
N LEU A 362 6.49 -29.68 -3.46
CA LEU A 362 7.16 -28.39 -3.25
C LEU A 362 6.23 -27.37 -2.60
N LEU A 363 4.94 -27.35 -2.95
CA LEU A 363 3.96 -26.47 -2.30
C LEU A 363 3.87 -26.78 -0.80
N ASP A 364 3.78 -28.05 -0.42
CA ASP A 364 3.72 -28.50 0.97
C ASP A 364 5.01 -28.15 1.74
N ASP A 365 6.17 -28.26 1.09
CA ASP A 365 7.43 -27.82 1.66
C ASP A 365 7.49 -26.30 1.91
N CYS A 366 7.03 -25.50 0.96
CA CYS A 366 6.90 -24.05 1.15
C CYS A 366 5.94 -23.74 2.30
N GLY A 367 4.84 -24.47 2.40
CA GLY A 367 3.88 -24.37 3.48
C GLY A 367 4.47 -24.57 4.88
N ARG A 368 5.33 -25.60 5.02
CA ARG A 368 6.09 -25.84 6.25
C ARG A 368 7.05 -24.70 6.57
N ARG A 369 7.82 -24.23 5.58
CA ARG A 369 8.78 -23.11 5.75
C ARG A 369 8.09 -21.78 6.10
N LEU A 370 6.86 -21.59 5.63
CA LEU A 370 6.04 -20.41 5.92
C LEU A 370 5.17 -20.56 7.19
N ASN A 371 5.34 -21.63 7.97
CA ASN A 371 4.59 -21.91 9.21
C ASN A 371 3.06 -21.92 9.05
N VAL A 372 2.55 -22.31 7.87
CA VAL A 372 1.10 -22.35 7.59
C VAL A 372 0.50 -23.75 7.58
N GLY A 373 1.30 -24.80 7.83
CA GLY A 373 0.83 -26.15 8.14
C GLY A 373 -0.21 -26.68 7.15
N GLU A 374 -1.37 -27.12 7.66
CA GLU A 374 -2.47 -27.66 6.85
C GLU A 374 -3.18 -26.62 5.96
N LEU A 375 -2.95 -25.33 6.20
CA LEU A 375 -3.55 -24.23 5.45
C LEU A 375 -2.80 -23.91 4.16
N THR A 376 -1.69 -24.61 3.91
CA THR A 376 -0.88 -24.51 2.70
C THR A 376 -1.69 -24.64 1.41
N LYS A 377 -2.70 -25.52 1.41
CA LYS A 377 -3.63 -25.71 0.27
C LYS A 377 -4.41 -24.45 -0.12
N TYR A 378 -4.53 -23.48 0.78
CA TYR A 378 -5.22 -22.20 0.55
C TYR A 378 -4.26 -21.07 0.14
N LEU A 379 -2.94 -21.23 0.27
CA LEU A 379 -1.98 -20.21 -0.18
C LEU A 379 -2.21 -19.79 -1.64
N PRO A 380 -2.42 -20.71 -2.61
CA PRO A 380 -2.64 -20.31 -4.00
C PRO A 380 -3.87 -19.41 -4.19
N LEU A 381 -4.88 -19.49 -3.32
CA LEU A 381 -6.07 -18.64 -3.39
C LEU A 381 -5.73 -17.17 -3.11
N LEU A 382 -4.77 -16.91 -2.24
CA LEU A 382 -4.36 -15.54 -1.90
C LEU A 382 -3.71 -14.81 -3.09
N PHE A 383 -3.06 -15.57 -3.97
CA PHE A 383 -2.32 -15.03 -5.12
C PHE A 383 -3.12 -15.08 -6.42
N THR A 384 -3.82 -16.20 -6.64
CA THR A 384 -4.46 -16.53 -7.92
C THR A 384 -5.98 -16.60 -7.84
N TYR A 385 -6.55 -16.50 -6.62
CA TYR A 385 -7.95 -16.84 -6.33
C TYR A 385 -8.34 -18.23 -6.83
N ARG A 386 -7.39 -19.15 -6.93
CA ARG A 386 -7.61 -20.52 -7.40
C ARG A 386 -6.88 -21.50 -6.49
N THR A 387 -7.38 -22.72 -6.43
CA THR A 387 -6.65 -23.84 -5.84
C THR A 387 -5.63 -24.37 -6.84
N ILE A 388 -4.56 -25.02 -6.36
CA ILE A 388 -3.52 -25.63 -7.22
C ILE A 388 -4.11 -26.67 -8.20
N ASN A 389 -5.27 -27.25 -7.85
CA ASN A 389 -5.95 -28.29 -8.61
C ASN A 389 -6.91 -27.77 -9.70
N HIS A 390 -7.02 -26.46 -9.89
CA HIS A 390 -7.91 -25.88 -10.91
C HIS A 390 -7.49 -26.29 -12.34
N LYS A 391 -8.40 -26.94 -13.07
CA LYS A 391 -8.15 -27.47 -14.43
C LYS A 391 -8.44 -26.46 -15.57
N GLY A 392 -8.99 -25.28 -15.28
CA GLY A 392 -9.33 -24.25 -16.30
C GLY A 392 -8.20 -23.24 -16.61
N ARG A 393 -8.40 -22.41 -17.65
CA ARG A 393 -7.44 -21.39 -18.11
C ARG A 393 -7.14 -20.34 -17.04
N LEU A 394 -5.91 -19.81 -16.99
CA LEU A 394 -5.44 -18.75 -16.06
C LEU A 394 -6.21 -17.42 -16.16
N ASP A 395 -6.98 -17.19 -17.23
CA ASP A 395 -7.82 -16.01 -17.48
C ASP A 395 -9.33 -16.25 -17.26
N ALA A 396 -9.79 -17.50 -17.13
CA ALA A 396 -11.19 -17.83 -16.90
C ALA A 396 -11.58 -17.69 -15.42
N SER A 397 -12.73 -17.08 -15.10
CA SER A 397 -13.24 -17.06 -13.72
C SER A 397 -13.45 -18.49 -13.18
N MET A 398 -13.20 -18.71 -11.88
CA MET A 398 -13.61 -19.96 -11.22
C MET A 398 -15.06 -20.29 -11.56
N SER A 399 -15.34 -21.56 -11.83
CA SER A 399 -16.71 -22.01 -12.06
C SER A 399 -17.57 -21.78 -10.81
N GLU A 400 -18.87 -21.61 -10.99
CA GLU A 400 -19.80 -21.40 -9.88
C GLU A 400 -19.77 -22.58 -8.88
N SER A 401 -19.61 -23.81 -9.38
CA SER A 401 -19.47 -25.01 -8.56
C SER A 401 -18.16 -25.04 -7.75
N GLU A 402 -17.04 -24.59 -8.31
CA GLU A 402 -15.78 -24.45 -7.56
C GLU A 402 -15.87 -23.33 -6.51
N ARG A 403 -16.51 -22.21 -6.83
CA ARG A 403 -16.76 -21.12 -5.88
C ARG A 403 -17.64 -21.58 -4.72
N LEU A 404 -18.66 -22.39 -4.98
CA LEU A 404 -19.54 -22.91 -3.95
C LEU A 404 -18.80 -23.90 -3.05
N LYS A 405 -18.04 -24.85 -3.61
CA LYS A 405 -17.19 -25.77 -2.83
C LYS A 405 -16.16 -25.02 -1.98
N LEU A 406 -15.48 -24.04 -2.58
CA LEU A 406 -14.54 -23.21 -1.85
C LEU A 406 -15.22 -22.39 -0.75
N SER A 407 -16.40 -21.81 -1.03
CA SER A 407 -17.20 -21.08 -0.05
C SER A 407 -17.65 -21.98 1.09
N GLU A 408 -17.97 -23.25 0.82
CA GLU A 408 -18.32 -24.25 1.82
C GLU A 408 -17.10 -24.66 2.67
N ASP A 409 -15.96 -24.95 2.04
CA ASP A 409 -14.69 -25.21 2.72
C ASP A 409 -14.25 -24.03 3.61
N LEU A 410 -14.39 -22.80 3.11
CA LEU A 410 -14.08 -21.57 3.86
C LEU A 410 -15.13 -21.24 4.92
N LYS A 411 -16.40 -21.61 4.74
CA LYS A 411 -17.45 -21.48 5.78
C LYS A 411 -17.20 -22.42 6.95
N ASN A 412 -16.62 -23.59 6.68
CA ASN A 412 -16.21 -24.54 7.70
C ASN A 412 -14.93 -24.09 8.44
N MET A 413 -14.17 -23.15 7.87
CA MET A 413 -13.10 -22.44 8.60
C MET A 413 -13.71 -21.38 9.53
N ARG A 414 -13.37 -21.45 10.82
CA ARG A 414 -13.78 -20.42 11.78
C ARG A 414 -13.10 -19.09 11.43
N PHE A 415 -13.75 -17.96 11.71
CA PHE A 415 -13.16 -16.63 11.45
C PHE A 415 -11.87 -16.41 12.27
N SER A 416 -11.79 -17.01 13.47
CA SER A 416 -10.53 -17.13 14.22
C SER A 416 -9.46 -17.76 13.34
N ASN A 417 -9.73 -18.87 12.66
CA ASN A 417 -8.75 -19.58 11.84
C ASN A 417 -8.20 -18.74 10.67
N VAL A 418 -8.95 -17.76 10.14
CA VAL A 418 -8.44 -16.85 9.09
C VAL A 418 -7.53 -15.79 9.68
N THR A 419 -7.91 -15.21 10.82
CA THR A 419 -7.05 -14.29 11.56
C THR A 419 -5.78 -15.01 12.07
N ASP A 420 -5.94 -16.20 12.65
CA ASP A 420 -4.87 -17.10 13.10
C ASP A 420 -3.95 -17.48 11.93
N PHE A 421 -4.51 -17.72 10.75
CA PHE A 421 -3.73 -17.99 9.53
C PHE A 421 -2.90 -16.80 9.09
N LEU A 422 -3.48 -15.59 9.10
CA LEU A 422 -2.77 -14.37 8.77
C LEU A 422 -1.72 -13.99 9.82
N GLU A 423 -1.97 -14.34 11.08
CA GLU A 423 -1.02 -14.16 12.18
C GLU A 423 0.16 -15.14 12.10
N GLN A 424 -0.07 -16.36 11.62
CA GLN A 424 0.97 -17.37 11.38
C GLN A 424 1.87 -17.03 10.20
N LEU A 425 1.38 -16.28 9.22
CA LEU A 425 2.17 -15.91 8.05
C LEU A 425 3.37 -15.04 8.43
N PRO A 426 4.54 -15.26 7.79
CA PRO A 426 5.68 -14.37 7.96
C PRO A 426 5.29 -12.94 7.63
N ARG A 427 5.77 -11.98 8.42
CA ARG A 427 5.44 -10.56 8.25
C ARG A 427 5.72 -10.09 6.82
N ASP A 428 6.81 -10.54 6.23
CA ASP A 428 7.22 -10.21 4.85
C ASP A 428 6.15 -10.59 3.82
N MET A 429 5.41 -11.68 4.05
CA MET A 429 4.30 -12.11 3.20
C MET A 429 3.18 -11.07 3.15
N LEU A 430 2.86 -10.43 4.28
CA LEU A 430 1.80 -9.42 4.34
C LEU A 430 2.14 -8.20 3.47
N PHE A 431 3.41 -7.79 3.43
CA PHE A 431 3.88 -6.68 2.59
C PHE A 431 3.88 -7.05 1.11
N VAL A 432 4.36 -8.26 0.77
CA VAL A 432 4.31 -8.76 -0.60
C VAL A 432 2.86 -8.86 -1.09
N PHE A 433 1.91 -9.27 -0.24
CA PHE A 433 0.49 -9.26 -0.58
C PHE A 433 -0.04 -7.88 -0.86
N ARG A 434 0.31 -6.89 -0.03
CA ARG A 434 -0.08 -5.50 -0.26
C ARG A 434 0.41 -5.01 -1.63
N THR A 435 1.71 -5.13 -1.90
CA THR A 435 2.30 -4.76 -3.18
C THR A 435 1.59 -5.47 -4.35
N ASN A 436 1.45 -6.80 -4.30
CA ASN A 436 0.82 -7.56 -5.37
C ASN A 436 -0.64 -7.19 -5.61
N ASN A 437 -1.40 -6.87 -4.56
CA ASN A 437 -2.79 -6.44 -4.70
C ASN A 437 -2.91 -5.08 -5.41
N MET A 438 -2.03 -4.14 -5.07
CA MET A 438 -1.99 -2.81 -5.70
C MET A 438 -1.56 -2.91 -7.16
N ILE A 439 -0.52 -3.69 -7.46
CA ILE A 439 -0.08 -3.97 -8.83
C ILE A 439 -1.17 -4.68 -9.62
N ARG A 440 -1.90 -5.63 -9.01
CA ARG A 440 -3.04 -6.29 -9.65
C ARG A 440 -4.14 -5.32 -10.03
N ALA A 441 -4.48 -4.37 -9.15
CA ALA A 441 -5.49 -3.35 -9.43
C ALA A 441 -5.05 -2.45 -10.60
N LEU A 442 -3.84 -1.89 -10.55
CA LEU A 442 -3.29 -1.06 -11.63
C LEU A 442 -3.21 -1.83 -12.97
N ASN A 443 -2.77 -3.08 -12.93
CA ASN A 443 -2.73 -3.94 -14.12
C ASN A 443 -4.13 -4.14 -14.73
N LYS A 444 -5.18 -4.27 -13.91
CA LYS A 444 -6.57 -4.37 -14.39
C LYS A 444 -6.98 -3.06 -15.07
N ASP A 445 -6.72 -1.92 -14.43
CA ASP A 445 -7.12 -0.60 -14.91
C ASP A 445 -6.43 -0.24 -16.24
N LEU A 446 -5.18 -0.67 -16.43
CA LEU A 446 -4.40 -0.50 -17.66
C LEU A 446 -4.80 -1.51 -18.77
N GLY A 447 -5.72 -2.43 -18.51
CA GLY A 447 -6.16 -3.45 -19.47
C GLY A 447 -5.21 -4.65 -19.63
N GLY A 448 -4.28 -4.83 -18.70
CA GLY A 448 -3.42 -6.01 -18.62
C GLY A 448 -4.17 -7.25 -18.15
N THR A 449 -3.65 -8.44 -18.45
CA THR A 449 -4.32 -9.71 -18.13
C THR A 449 -3.73 -10.39 -16.90
N THR A 450 -4.56 -11.11 -16.13
CA THR A 450 -4.07 -11.91 -14.98
C THR A 450 -3.08 -12.99 -15.40
N ARG A 451 -3.31 -13.61 -16.57
CA ARG A 451 -2.41 -14.63 -17.12
C ARG A 451 -1.03 -14.08 -17.39
N GLU A 452 -0.95 -12.93 -18.08
CA GLU A 452 0.32 -12.29 -18.39
C GLU A 452 1.09 -11.89 -17.13
N ARG A 453 0.41 -11.23 -16.17
CA ARG A 453 1.02 -10.91 -14.87
C ARG A 453 1.59 -12.16 -14.19
N PHE A 454 0.81 -13.24 -14.15
CA PHE A 454 1.23 -14.50 -13.51
C PHE A 454 2.45 -15.12 -14.20
N SER A 455 2.49 -15.09 -15.53
CA SER A 455 3.64 -15.54 -16.31
C SER A 455 4.89 -14.69 -16.07
N ILE A 456 4.74 -13.36 -15.99
CA ILE A 456 5.86 -12.43 -15.68
C ILE A 456 6.42 -12.75 -14.30
N MET A 457 5.55 -12.80 -13.28
CA MET A 457 5.95 -13.12 -11.91
C MET A 457 6.64 -14.48 -11.83
N GLY A 458 6.13 -15.48 -12.56
CA GLY A 458 6.76 -16.79 -12.68
C GLY A 458 8.16 -16.78 -13.27
N ASN A 459 8.37 -16.03 -14.35
CA ASN A 459 9.68 -15.88 -14.97
C ASN A 459 10.68 -15.27 -13.98
N PHE A 460 10.29 -14.19 -13.30
CA PHE A 460 11.14 -13.55 -12.29
C PHE A 460 11.36 -14.42 -11.05
N ALA A 461 10.40 -15.25 -10.65
CA ALA A 461 10.59 -16.22 -9.58
C ALA A 461 11.68 -17.24 -9.92
N VAL A 462 11.71 -17.73 -11.17
CA VAL A 462 12.77 -18.63 -11.65
C VAL A 462 14.13 -17.92 -11.72
N SER A 463 14.16 -16.67 -12.21
CA SER A 463 15.39 -15.85 -12.24
C SER A 463 15.92 -15.51 -10.85
N GLY A 464 15.04 -15.17 -9.91
CA GLY A 464 15.40 -14.96 -8.51
C GLY A 464 15.93 -16.24 -7.86
N HIS A 465 15.28 -17.38 -8.12
CA HIS A 465 15.72 -18.67 -7.59
C HIS A 465 17.12 -19.07 -8.07
N SER A 466 17.47 -18.82 -9.34
CA SER A 466 18.79 -19.16 -9.87
C SER A 466 19.92 -18.31 -9.30
N ALA A 467 19.65 -17.05 -8.93
CA ALA A 467 20.62 -16.19 -8.26
C ALA A 467 21.09 -16.79 -6.92
N PHE A 468 20.19 -17.41 -6.15
CA PHE A 468 20.56 -18.08 -4.90
C PHE A 468 21.44 -19.32 -5.09
N ARG A 469 21.27 -20.06 -6.20
CA ARG A 469 22.11 -21.23 -6.50
C ARG A 469 23.53 -20.83 -6.91
N SER A 470 23.66 -19.73 -7.66
CA SER A 470 24.96 -19.19 -8.08
C SER A 470 25.79 -18.66 -6.90
N ALA A 471 25.14 -18.18 -5.83
CA ALA A 471 25.80 -17.71 -4.62
C ALA A 471 26.39 -18.85 -3.74
N GLN A 472 25.96 -20.10 -3.95
CA GLN A 472 26.34 -21.25 -3.10
C GLN A 472 27.58 -22.05 -3.58
N GLY A 473 28.29 -21.66 -4.66
CA GLY A 473 29.58 -22.28 -5.00
C GLY A 473 30.15 -22.02 -6.41
N SER A 474 31.48 -21.83 -6.47
CA SER A 474 32.26 -21.34 -7.62
C SER A 474 32.56 -22.36 -8.75
N HIS A 475 32.18 -23.63 -8.63
CA HIS A 475 32.33 -24.64 -9.70
C HIS A 475 31.02 -25.02 -10.41
N VAL A 476 29.90 -24.41 -10.03
CA VAL A 476 28.55 -24.82 -10.45
C VAL A 476 27.92 -23.84 -11.46
N GLY A 477 28.62 -22.75 -11.85
CA GLY A 477 28.02 -21.69 -12.67
C GLY A 477 27.41 -22.15 -14.00
N VAL A 478 28.06 -23.09 -14.70
CA VAL A 478 27.54 -23.62 -15.97
C VAL A 478 26.38 -24.58 -15.75
N LEU A 479 26.46 -25.49 -14.77
CA LEU A 479 25.38 -26.42 -14.45
C LEU A 479 24.15 -25.71 -13.87
N ALA A 480 24.36 -24.70 -13.01
CA ALA A 480 23.30 -23.84 -12.51
C ALA A 480 22.65 -23.03 -13.63
N SER A 481 23.43 -22.53 -14.59
CA SER A 481 22.92 -21.84 -15.77
C SER A 481 22.13 -22.79 -16.68
N LEU A 482 22.64 -24.00 -16.95
CA LEU A 482 21.93 -25.01 -17.73
C LEU A 482 20.64 -25.45 -17.05
N ASN A 483 20.66 -25.65 -15.74
CA ASN A 483 19.46 -26.02 -14.99
C ASN A 483 18.46 -24.85 -14.92
N TYR A 484 18.92 -23.60 -14.80
CA TYR A 484 18.07 -22.41 -14.96
C TYR A 484 17.43 -22.37 -16.34
N TRP A 485 18.20 -22.57 -17.41
CA TRP A 485 17.67 -22.61 -18.77
C TRP A 485 16.69 -23.76 -18.95
N TRP A 486 16.96 -24.93 -18.38
CA TRP A 486 16.05 -26.07 -18.39
C TRP A 486 14.74 -25.77 -17.64
N GLU A 487 14.83 -25.24 -16.42
CA GLU A 487 13.67 -24.83 -15.62
C GLU A 487 12.86 -23.73 -16.33
N HIS A 488 13.53 -22.73 -16.91
CA HIS A 488 12.90 -21.65 -17.67
C HIS A 488 12.24 -22.17 -18.95
N LEU A 489 12.92 -23.04 -19.71
CA LEU A 489 12.35 -23.67 -20.90
C LEU A 489 11.16 -24.57 -20.53
N ASN A 490 11.25 -25.34 -19.46
CA ASN A 490 10.17 -26.20 -18.99
C ASN A 490 8.96 -25.37 -18.53
N LEU A 491 9.20 -24.23 -17.85
CA LEU A 491 8.16 -23.28 -17.49
C LEU A 491 7.49 -22.67 -18.73
N VAL A 492 8.27 -22.16 -19.68
CA VAL A 492 7.77 -21.59 -20.93
C VAL A 492 7.02 -22.64 -21.75
N PHE A 493 7.53 -23.87 -21.79
CA PHE A 493 6.87 -25.00 -22.45
C PHE A 493 5.56 -25.35 -21.76
N HIS A 494 5.54 -25.50 -20.43
CA HIS A 494 4.31 -25.78 -19.67
C HIS A 494 3.25 -24.70 -19.90
N LEU A 495 3.63 -23.42 -19.79
CA LEU A 495 2.71 -22.32 -20.05
C LEU A 495 2.16 -22.39 -21.48
N ARG A 496 3.03 -22.49 -22.50
CA ARG A 496 2.61 -22.53 -23.92
C ARG A 496 1.83 -23.79 -24.30
N VAL A 497 2.18 -24.95 -23.75
CA VAL A 497 1.51 -26.23 -24.05
C VAL A 497 0.16 -26.30 -23.36
N VAL A 498 0.06 -25.86 -22.11
CA VAL A 498 -1.24 -25.68 -21.44
C VAL A 498 -2.09 -24.70 -22.24
N ASP A 499 -1.51 -23.60 -22.72
CA ASP A 499 -2.22 -22.62 -23.54
C ASP A 499 -2.73 -23.21 -24.87
N TYR A 500 -1.88 -23.98 -25.55
CA TYR A 500 -2.22 -24.64 -26.81
C TYR A 500 -3.28 -25.72 -26.60
N LEU A 501 -3.06 -26.64 -25.66
CA LEU A 501 -4.02 -27.70 -25.32
C LEU A 501 -5.39 -27.12 -24.92
N MET A 502 -5.41 -26.06 -24.12
CA MET A 502 -6.66 -25.43 -23.71
C MET A 502 -7.35 -24.71 -24.87
N ALA A 503 -6.60 -24.05 -25.77
CA ALA A 503 -7.15 -23.47 -26.99
C ALA A 503 -7.72 -24.54 -27.93
N THR A 504 -7.04 -25.67 -28.07
CA THR A 504 -7.48 -26.81 -28.87
C THR A 504 -8.73 -27.48 -28.26
N ILE A 505 -8.78 -27.67 -26.94
CA ILE A 505 -9.95 -28.23 -26.24
C ILE A 505 -11.19 -27.32 -26.43
N GLN A 506 -11.02 -26.00 -26.41
CA GLN A 506 -12.12 -25.05 -26.64
C GLN A 506 -12.60 -25.07 -28.10
N TYR A 507 -11.66 -25.12 -29.05
CA TYR A 507 -11.98 -25.29 -30.47
C TYR A 507 -12.77 -26.58 -30.72
N ILE A 508 -12.35 -27.69 -30.10
CA ILE A 508 -13.04 -28.99 -30.20
C ILE A 508 -14.43 -28.97 -29.54
N ARG A 509 -14.62 -28.17 -28.48
CA ARG A 509 -15.92 -28.02 -27.80
C ARG A 509 -16.91 -27.08 -28.50
N GLY A 510 -16.54 -26.52 -29.66
CA GLY A 510 -17.40 -25.58 -30.40
C GLY A 510 -17.61 -24.24 -29.69
N GLU A 511 -16.82 -23.96 -28.65
CA GLU A 511 -16.82 -22.66 -27.98
C GLU A 511 -16.08 -21.67 -28.88
N SER A 512 -16.77 -20.63 -29.36
CA SER A 512 -16.14 -19.50 -30.05
C SER A 512 -14.94 -19.03 -29.22
N PRO A 513 -13.76 -18.72 -29.82
CA PRO A 513 -12.65 -18.15 -29.07
C PRO A 513 -13.20 -16.95 -28.32
N ALA A 514 -13.34 -17.09 -27.00
CA ALA A 514 -14.09 -16.14 -26.21
C ALA A 514 -13.50 -14.76 -26.53
N LYS A 515 -14.31 -13.86 -27.11
CA LYS A 515 -13.98 -12.43 -27.09
C LYS A 515 -13.53 -12.17 -25.68
N ILE A 516 -12.28 -11.71 -25.52
CA ILE A 516 -11.67 -11.37 -24.24
C ILE A 516 -12.70 -10.51 -23.50
N LYS A 517 -13.51 -11.14 -22.64
CA LYS A 517 -14.52 -10.44 -21.87
C LYS A 517 -13.70 -9.73 -20.83
N ARG A 518 -13.46 -8.44 -21.07
CA ARG A 518 -13.01 -7.48 -20.05
C ARG A 518 -13.98 -7.67 -18.88
N VAL A 519 -13.49 -8.31 -17.81
CA VAL A 519 -14.27 -8.46 -16.58
C VAL A 519 -14.24 -7.09 -15.93
N GLY A 520 -15.44 -6.48 -15.82
CA GLY A 520 -15.69 -5.18 -15.17
C GLY A 520 -15.10 -5.09 -13.78
#